data_AF-A0A357B3F4-F1
#
_entry.id   AF-A0A357B3F4-F1
#
_cell.length_a   1.000
_cell.length_b   1.000
_cell.length_c   1.000
_cell.angle_alpha   90.00
_cell.angle_beta   90.00
_cell.angle_gamma   90.00
#
_symmetry.space_group_name_H-M   'P 1'
#
loop_
_entity.id
_entity.type
_entity.pdbx_description
1 polymer ?
#
loop_
_entity_poly.entity_id
_entity_poly.type
_entity_poly.pdbx_seq_one_letter_code
_entity_poly.pdbx_strand_id
1 'polypeptide(L)' 'MMVDRCRLAGKDFLSHYGMYYEDNSAHDLIEGFLGEMDRGLAGQGSSLKMIPTYLTDGREIAAEKP' A
#
# COMPACT_ATOMS: atom_id res chain seq x y z
N MET A 1 30.85 -19.86 -2.11
CA MET A 1 30.76 -20.24 -3.53
C MET A 1 29.39 -20.80 -3.95
N MET A 2 28.78 -21.79 -3.27
CA MET A 2 27.40 -22.25 -3.61
C MET A 2 26.29 -21.39 -2.97
N VAL A 3 26.46 -21.03 -1.69
CA VAL A 3 25.48 -20.23 -0.91
C VAL A 3 25.26 -18.84 -1.52
N ASP A 4 26.33 -18.22 -2.02
CA ASP A 4 26.29 -16.88 -2.64
C ASP A 4 25.47 -16.87 -3.93
N ARG A 5 25.53 -17.96 -4.72
CA ARG A 5 24.73 -18.11 -5.94
C ARG A 5 23.25 -18.27 -5.64
N CYS A 6 22.88 -19.06 -4.62
CA CYS A 6 21.49 -19.20 -4.20
C CYS A 6 20.93 -17.87 -3.68
N ARG A 7 21.74 -17.09 -2.94
CA ARG A 7 21.32 -15.77 -2.44
C ARG A 7 21.10 -14.78 -3.58
N LEU A 8 21.98 -14.76 -4.59
CA LEU A 8 21.82 -13.91 -5.77
C LEU A 8 20.58 -14.30 -6.57
N ALA A 9 20.39 -15.59 -6.84
CA ALA A 9 19.21 -16.09 -7.55
C ALA A 9 17.90 -15.76 -6.81
N GLY A 10 17.91 -15.85 -5.47
CA GLY A 10 16.77 -15.44 -4.65
C GLY A 10 16.49 -13.93 -4.73
N LYS A 11 17.54 -13.09 -4.70
CA LYS A 11 17.40 -11.65 -4.92
C LYS A 11 16.81 -11.37 -6.31
N ASP A 12 17.40 -11.91 -7.37
CA ASP A 12 16.96 -11.68 -8.74
C ASP A 12 15.51 -12.11 -8.96
N PHE A 13 15.12 -13.26 -8.40
CA PHE A 13 13.73 -13.72 -8.42
C PHE A 13 12.79 -12.73 -7.73
N LEU A 14 13.12 -12.30 -6.51
CA LEU A 14 12.28 -11.36 -5.76
C LEU A 14 12.20 -10.00 -6.46
N SER A 15 13.32 -9.51 -7.00
CA SER A 15 13.40 -8.26 -7.75
C SER A 15 12.55 -8.31 -9.02
N HIS A 16 12.61 -9.42 -9.77
CA HIS A 16 11.83 -9.61 -10.99
C HIS A 16 10.32 -9.48 -10.76
N TYR A 17 9.81 -9.96 -9.63
CA TYR A 17 8.40 -9.87 -9.26
C TYR A 17 8.06 -8.66 -8.39
N GLY A 18 8.99 -7.71 -8.20
CA GLY A 18 8.77 -6.52 -7.37
C GLY A 18 8.59 -6.81 -5.88
N MET A 19 9.07 -7.95 -5.41
CA MET A 19 8.96 -8.38 -4.00
C MET A 19 10.24 -8.14 -3.20
N TYR A 20 11.34 -7.74 -3.84
CA TYR A 20 12.57 -7.42 -3.14
C TYR A 20 12.48 -6.03 -2.52
N TYR A 21 12.76 -5.93 -1.22
CA TYR A 21 12.47 -4.73 -0.44
C TYR A 21 13.30 -3.51 -0.88
N GLU A 22 14.53 -3.70 -1.38
CA GLU A 22 15.37 -2.56 -1.82
C GLU A 22 14.86 -1.94 -3.13
N ASP A 23 14.09 -2.68 -3.91
CA ASP A 23 13.51 -2.19 -5.17
C ASP A 23 12.20 -1.42 -4.92
N ASN A 24 11.74 -1.35 -3.67
CA ASN A 24 10.48 -0.74 -3.28
C ASN A 24 10.68 0.35 -2.24
N SER A 25 10.31 1.58 -2.57
CA SER A 25 10.21 2.66 -1.58
C SER A 25 8.93 2.47 -0.77
N ALA A 26 9.06 2.20 0.53
CA ALA A 26 7.92 2.14 1.43
C ALA A 26 7.12 3.45 1.40
N HIS A 27 7.80 4.59 1.28
CA HIS A 27 7.16 5.89 1.16
C HIS A 27 6.28 5.96 -0.09
N ASP A 28 6.82 5.62 -1.25
CA ASP A 28 6.11 5.73 -2.53
C ASP A 28 4.91 4.77 -2.59
N LEU A 29 5.06 3.57 -2.03
CA LEU A 29 3.99 2.60 -1.91
C LEU A 29 2.86 3.09 -1.00
N ILE A 30 3.21 3.71 0.13
CA ILE A 30 2.24 4.29 1.07
C ILE A 30 1.51 5.46 0.42
N GLU A 31 2.23 6.39 -0.21
CA GLU A 31 1.64 7.54 -0.91
C GLU A 31 0.70 7.08 -2.03
N GLY A 32 1.12 6.08 -2.82
CA GLY A 32 0.26 5.49 -3.85
C GLY A 32 -1.01 4.87 -3.26
N PHE A 33 -0.88 4.14 -2.15
CA PHE A 33 -2.03 3.53 -1.48
C PHE A 33 -3.00 4.57 -0.90
N LEU A 34 -2.49 5.61 -0.23
CA LEU A 34 -3.30 6.71 0.31
C LEU A 34 -4.02 7.47 -0.82
N GLY A 35 -3.35 7.73 -1.95
CA GLY A 35 -3.99 8.33 -3.12
C GLY A 35 -5.13 7.47 -3.69
N GLU A 36 -4.97 6.14 -3.74
CA GLU A 36 -6.05 5.24 -4.13
C GLU A 36 -7.24 5.28 -3.15
N MET A 37 -6.96 5.37 -1.84
CA MET A 37 -7.98 5.49 -0.80
C MET A 37 -8.77 6.78 -0.96
N ASP A 38 -8.10 7.91 -1.13
CA ASP A 38 -8.73 9.22 -1.31
C ASP A 38 -9.66 9.23 -2.53
N ARG A 39 -9.21 8.69 -3.67
CA ARG A 39 -10.06 8.55 -4.86
C ARG A 39 -11.26 7.65 -4.60
N GLY A 40 -11.07 6.54 -3.88
CA GLY A 40 -12.15 5.63 -3.52
C GLY A 40 -13.19 6.28 -2.61
N LEU A 41 -12.74 7.04 -1.60
CA LEU A 41 -13.60 7.79 -0.68
C LEU A 41 -14.32 8.95 -1.38
N ALA A 42 -13.68 9.59 -2.37
CA ALA A 42 -14.27 10.62 -3.20
C ALA A 42 -15.27 10.08 -4.25
N GLY A 43 -15.48 8.75 -4.32
CA GLY A 43 -16.38 8.12 -5.28
C GLY A 43 -15.85 8.14 -6.72
N GLN A 44 -14.56 8.39 -6.93
CA GLN A 44 -13.91 8.37 -8.24
C GLN A 44 -13.56 6.93 -8.65
N GLY A 45 -13.16 6.75 -9.92
CA GLY A 45 -12.58 5.48 -10.37
C GLY A 45 -11.32 5.15 -9.56
N SER A 46 -11.39 4.12 -8.72
CA SER A 46 -10.27 3.65 -7.91
C SER A 46 -10.19 2.12 -7.90
N SER A 47 -8.97 1.61 -7.73
CA SER A 47 -8.74 0.19 -7.43
C SER A 47 -9.31 -0.19 -6.06
N LEU A 48 -9.33 0.76 -5.12
CA LEU A 48 -9.92 0.60 -3.80
C LEU A 48 -11.38 1.06 -3.81
N LYS A 49 -12.30 0.13 -3.52
CA LYS A 49 -13.76 0.36 -3.59
C LYS A 49 -14.34 1.13 -2.41
N MET A 50 -13.59 1.25 -1.31
CA MET A 50 -13.97 2.01 -0.11
C MET A 50 -15.45 1.81 0.29
N ILE A 51 -15.86 0.55 0.39
CA ILE A 51 -17.27 0.18 0.58
C ILE A 51 -17.71 0.59 2.00
N PRO A 52 -18.78 1.38 2.16
CA PRO A 52 -19.27 1.78 3.47
C PRO A 52 -19.81 0.56 4.23
N THR A 53 -19.37 0.41 5.47
CA THR A 53 -19.81 -0.68 6.36
C THR A 53 -21.05 -0.32 7.15
N TYR A 54 -21.43 0.97 7.19
CA TYR A 54 -22.51 1.55 8.01
C TYR A 54 -22.35 1.28 9.52
N LEU A 55 -21.20 0.76 9.95
CA LEU A 55 -20.82 0.66 11.35
C LEU A 55 -20.29 2.02 11.79
N THR A 56 -20.93 2.59 12.80
CA THR A 56 -20.50 3.83 13.45
C THR A 56 -20.03 3.52 14.87
N ASP A 57 -18.86 3.98 15.26
CA ASP A 57 -18.54 4.13 16.68
C ASP A 57 -19.39 5.31 17.16
N GLY A 58 -20.18 5.17 18.23
CA GLY A 58 -21.06 6.23 18.74
C GLY A 58 -20.31 7.44 19.32
N ARG A 59 -19.03 7.59 19.02
CA ARG A 59 -18.16 8.71 19.38
C ARG A 59 -18.16 9.69 18.22
N GLU A 60 -18.48 10.95 18.52
CA GLU A 60 -18.14 12.04 17.61
C GLU A 60 -16.63 12.04 17.41
N ILE A 61 -16.18 11.79 16.18
CA ILE A 61 -14.81 12.13 15.77
C ILE A 61 -14.82 13.65 15.67
N ALA A 62 -14.18 14.32 16.63
CA ALA A 62 -14.03 15.77 16.57
C ALA A 62 -13.34 16.12 15.26
N ALA A 63 -14.08 16.72 14.32
CA ALA A 63 -13.49 17.31 13.14
C ALA A 63 -12.48 18.35 13.62
N GLU A 64 -11.21 18.18 13.26
CA GLU A 64 -10.20 19.20 13.52
C GLU A 64 -10.73 20.52 12.95
N LYS A 65 -10.95 21.49 13.84
CA LYS A 65 -11.30 22.85 13.44
C LYS A 65 -10.08 23.47 12.72
N PRO A 66 -10.33 24.32 11.71
CA PRO A 66 -9.28 24.91 10.88
C PRO A 66 -8.26 25.72 11.68
#